data_AF-A0A398BF57-F1
#
_entry.id   AF-A0A398BF57-F1
#
_cell.length_a   1.000
_cell.length_b   1.000
_cell.length_c   1.000
_cell.angle_alpha   90.00
_cell.angle_beta   90.00
_cell.angle_gamma   90.00
#
_symmetry.space_group_name_H-M   'P 1'
#
loop_
_entity.id
_entity.type
_entity.pdbx_description
1 polymer ?
#
loop_
_entity_poly.entity_id
_entity_poly.type
_entity_poly.pdbx_seq_one_letter_code
_entity_poly.pdbx_strand_id
1 'polypeptide(L)'
;MDKAFEVKAIYKQLLDAWNSRSARGMADLFMDDGESIGFDGSQSIGKEEIFWHLKPIFEDHPTARFISKVKDVYFLSSDIAILRAIAGMVPPQQSDINPKVNTHHTLVLLTAPTAEAVG
;
A
#
# COMPACT_ATOMS: atom_id res chain seq x y z
N MET A 1 -5.40 20.72 1.90
CA MET A 1 -5.50 19.64 2.91
C MET A 1 -4.07 19.30 3.32
N ASP A 2 -3.80 18.76 4.51
CA ASP A 2 -2.43 18.40 4.91
C ASP A 2 -1.91 17.27 3.99
N LYS A 3 -0.85 17.51 3.20
CA LYS A 3 -0.29 16.50 2.28
C LYS A 3 0.13 15.22 3.02
N ALA A 4 0.55 15.31 4.28
CA ALA A 4 0.87 14.14 5.07
C ALA A 4 -0.38 13.30 5.41
N PHE A 5 -1.55 13.95 5.53
CA PHE A 5 -2.83 13.26 5.68
C PHE A 5 -3.21 12.50 4.40
N GLU A 6 -3.04 13.10 3.23
CA GLU A 6 -3.31 12.46 1.93
C GLU A 6 -2.44 11.21 1.73
N VAL A 7 -1.14 11.30 2.01
CA VAL A 7 -0.21 10.17 1.94
C VAL A 7 -0.64 9.02 2.87
N LYS A 8 -1.04 9.34 4.11
CA LYS A 8 -1.56 8.34 5.06
C LYS A 8 -2.89 7.75 4.58
N ALA A 9 -3.74 8.54 3.94
CA ALA A 9 -5.02 8.07 3.39
C ALA A 9 -4.81 7.08 2.24
N ILE A 10 -3.87 7.34 1.32
CA ILE A 10 -3.53 6.39 0.24
C ILE A 10 -2.98 5.08 0.84
N TYR A 11 -2.08 5.16 1.82
CA TYR A 11 -1.60 3.96 2.52
C TYR A 11 -2.73 3.18 3.18
N LYS A 12 -3.70 3.87 3.81
CA LYS A 12 -4.87 3.22 4.39
C LYS A 12 -5.71 2.53 3.30
N GLN A 13 -5.95 3.20 2.16
CA GLN A 13 -6.70 2.62 1.03
C GLN A 13 -6.03 1.35 0.50
N LEU A 14 -4.69 1.34 0.41
CA LEU A 14 -3.92 0.15 0.01
C LEU A 14 -4.20 -1.04 0.96
N LEU A 15 -4.17 -0.80 2.27
CA LEU A 15 -4.47 -1.86 3.26
C LEU A 15 -5.93 -2.26 3.27
N ASP A 16 -6.86 -1.32 3.08
CA ASP A 16 -8.28 -1.61 2.99
C ASP A 16 -8.59 -2.47 1.74
N ALA A 17 -7.94 -2.20 0.62
CA ALA A 17 -8.05 -2.99 -0.60
C ALA A 17 -7.56 -4.43 -0.38
N TRP A 18 -6.41 -4.61 0.27
CA TRP A 18 -5.94 -5.94 0.68
C TRP A 18 -6.93 -6.63 1.62
N ASN A 19 -7.36 -5.93 2.67
CA ASN A 19 -8.24 -6.49 3.72
C ASN A 19 -9.64 -6.84 3.20
N SER A 20 -10.10 -6.17 2.15
CA SER A 20 -11.33 -6.48 1.42
C SER A 20 -11.10 -7.44 0.25
N ARG A 21 -9.86 -7.87 0.00
CA ARG A 21 -9.44 -8.73 -1.13
C ARG A 21 -9.81 -8.14 -2.50
N SER A 22 -9.73 -6.83 -2.63
CA SER A 22 -9.94 -6.10 -3.89
C SER A 22 -8.62 -5.99 -4.66
N ALA A 23 -8.35 -6.96 -5.54
CA ALA A 23 -7.14 -6.96 -6.38
C ALA A 23 -7.08 -5.68 -7.23
N ARG A 24 -8.22 -5.32 -7.81
CA ARG A 24 -8.35 -4.11 -8.63
C ARG A 24 -8.21 -2.83 -7.81
N GLY A 25 -8.85 -2.77 -6.64
CA GLY A 25 -8.72 -1.62 -5.74
C GLY A 25 -7.29 -1.39 -5.24
N MET A 26 -6.49 -2.46 -5.12
CA MET A 26 -5.07 -2.33 -4.78
C MET A 26 -4.23 -1.89 -6.00
N ALA A 27 -4.45 -2.52 -7.15
CA ALA A 27 -3.74 -2.21 -8.39
C ALA A 27 -3.96 -0.76 -8.88
N ASP A 28 -5.18 -0.23 -8.76
CA ASP A 28 -5.53 1.11 -9.25
C ASP A 28 -4.87 2.24 -8.43
N LEU A 29 -4.23 1.93 -7.29
CA LEU A 29 -3.42 2.88 -6.52
C LEU A 29 -2.00 3.07 -7.07
N PHE A 30 -1.58 2.22 -8.03
CA PHE A 30 -0.27 2.30 -8.66
C PHE A 30 -0.34 3.02 -10.00
N MET A 31 0.76 3.68 -10.36
CA MET A 31 0.98 4.22 -11.70
C MET A 31 1.15 3.11 -12.73
N ASP A 32 1.11 3.46 -14.01
CA ASP A 32 1.32 2.51 -15.12
C ASP A 32 2.67 1.79 -15.03
N ASP A 33 3.67 2.45 -14.45
CA ASP A 33 5.03 1.96 -14.19
C ASP A 33 5.33 1.79 -12.69
N GLY A 34 4.31 1.86 -11.83
CA GLY A 34 4.47 1.69 -10.38
C GLY A 34 4.78 0.25 -10.00
N GLU A 35 5.54 0.04 -8.93
CA GLU A 35 6.05 -1.28 -8.57
C GLU A 35 5.57 -1.74 -7.19
N SER A 36 5.25 -3.02 -7.07
CA SER A 36 4.99 -3.70 -5.80
C SER A 36 6.01 -4.82 -5.58
N ILE A 37 6.63 -4.84 -4.39
CA ILE A 37 7.51 -5.93 -3.97
C ILE A 37 6.90 -6.59 -2.73
N GLY A 38 6.62 -7.89 -2.84
CA GLY A 38 6.13 -8.73 -1.76
C GLY A 38 7.20 -9.00 -0.71
N PHE A 39 6.77 -9.42 0.49
CA PHE A 39 7.69 -9.76 1.58
C PHE A 39 8.63 -10.94 1.25
N ASP A 40 8.23 -11.77 0.28
CA ASP A 40 8.97 -12.93 -0.24
C ASP A 40 9.93 -12.55 -1.38
N GLY A 41 9.97 -11.28 -1.77
CA GLY A 41 10.81 -10.77 -2.85
C GLY A 41 10.17 -10.88 -4.24
N SER A 42 8.91 -11.34 -4.35
CA SER A 42 8.16 -11.25 -5.60
C SER A 42 7.99 -9.80 -6.02
N GLN A 43 8.10 -9.52 -7.31
CA GLN A 43 8.03 -8.17 -7.88
C GLN A 43 6.94 -8.15 -8.95
N SER A 44 6.16 -7.08 -8.99
CA SER A 44 5.19 -6.82 -10.05
C SER A 44 5.25 -5.36 -10.47
N ILE A 45 5.32 -5.12 -11.79
CA ILE A 45 5.55 -3.80 -12.37
C ILE A 45 4.31 -3.37 -13.18
N GLY A 46 3.76 -2.23 -12.80
CA GLY A 46 2.57 -1.64 -13.39
C GLY A 46 1.27 -2.23 -12.84
N LYS A 47 0.21 -1.42 -12.91
CA LYS A 47 -1.11 -1.76 -12.33
C LYS A 47 -1.66 -3.11 -12.81
N GLU A 48 -1.47 -3.46 -14.09
CA GLU A 48 -2.03 -4.69 -14.64
C GLU A 48 -1.29 -5.93 -14.15
N GLU A 49 0.03 -5.88 -14.04
CA GLU A 49 0.80 -7.01 -13.48
C GLU A 49 0.46 -7.21 -12.00
N ILE A 50 0.39 -6.13 -11.23
CA ILE A 50 -0.04 -6.16 -9.82
C ILE A 50 -1.43 -6.79 -9.68
N PHE A 51 -2.38 -6.41 -10.55
CA PHE A 51 -3.70 -7.03 -10.53
C PHE A 51 -3.65 -8.53 -10.83
N TRP A 52 -2.97 -8.94 -11.89
CA TRP A 52 -2.90 -10.35 -12.27
C TRP A 52 -2.15 -11.21 -11.26
N HIS A 53 -1.19 -10.62 -10.55
CA HIS A 53 -0.54 -11.25 -9.40
C HIS A 53 -1.50 -11.43 -8.21
N LEU A 54 -2.27 -10.39 -7.85
CA LEU A 54 -3.14 -10.39 -6.66
C LEU A 54 -4.48 -11.13 -6.87
N LYS A 55 -5.03 -11.11 -8.08
CA LYS A 55 -6.33 -11.71 -8.39
C LYS A 55 -6.45 -13.18 -7.92
N PRO A 56 -5.55 -14.11 -8.32
CA PRO A 56 -5.64 -15.49 -7.87
C PRO A 56 -5.44 -15.62 -6.35
N ILE A 57 -4.54 -14.85 -5.75
CA ILE A 57 -4.30 -14.86 -4.29
C ILE A 57 -5.60 -14.55 -3.53
N PHE A 58 -6.37 -13.57 -4.01
CA PHE A 58 -7.60 -13.13 -3.37
C PHE A 58 -8.82 -14.01 -3.68
N GLU A 59 -8.85 -14.65 -4.85
CA GLU A 59 -9.90 -15.62 -5.21
C GLU A 59 -9.72 -16.95 -4.48
N ASP A 60 -8.48 -17.43 -4.34
CA ASP A 60 -8.19 -18.79 -3.87
C ASP A 60 -7.90 -18.87 -2.36
N HIS A 61 -7.61 -17.75 -1.70
CA HIS A 61 -7.18 -17.76 -0.30
C HIS A 61 -7.93 -16.75 0.60
N PRO A 62 -8.30 -17.16 1.83
CA PRO A 62 -8.65 -16.22 2.89
C PRO A 62 -7.39 -15.55 3.41
N THR A 63 -6.92 -14.51 2.71
CA THR A 63 -5.71 -13.78 3.10
C THR A 63 -5.85 -13.20 4.51
N ALA A 64 -4.74 -13.21 5.24
CA ALA A 64 -4.65 -12.58 6.54
C ALA A 64 -4.81 -11.04 6.38
N ARG A 65 -5.46 -10.40 7.34
CA ARG A 65 -5.71 -8.94 7.28
C ARG A 65 -4.52 -8.17 7.83
N PHE A 66 -4.11 -7.11 7.14
CA PHE A 66 -3.14 -6.17 7.64
C PHE A 66 -3.69 -5.33 8.79
N ILE A 67 -2.85 -5.16 9.80
CA ILE A 67 -2.87 -4.03 10.73
C ILE A 67 -1.54 -3.30 10.62
N SER A 68 -1.51 -2.00 10.86
CA SER A 68 -0.28 -1.23 10.68
C SER A 68 -0.18 -0.03 11.59
N LYS A 69 1.06 0.51 11.67
CA LYS A 69 1.36 1.78 12.31
C LYS A 69 2.30 2.57 11.39
N VAL A 70 1.85 3.74 10.95
CA VAL A 70 2.70 4.71 10.26
C VAL A 70 3.75 5.20 11.25
N LYS A 71 5.02 5.09 10.86
CA LYS A 71 6.18 5.49 11.65
C LYS A 71 6.66 6.86 11.27
N ASP A 72 6.63 7.17 9.98
CA ASP A 72 7.10 8.45 9.46
C ASP A 72 6.47 8.77 8.10
N VAL A 73 6.36 10.06 7.81
CA VAL A 73 6.03 10.61 6.49
C VAL A 73 6.94 11.80 6.27
N TYR A 74 7.78 11.72 5.24
CA TYR A 74 8.67 12.81 4.87
C TYR A 74 8.62 13.06 3.37
N PHE A 75 8.89 14.31 2.99
CA PHE A 75 8.81 14.79 1.62
C PHE A 75 10.22 14.94 1.05
N LEU A 76 10.46 14.33 -0.11
CA LEU A 76 11.70 14.52 -0.87
C LEU A 76 11.64 15.80 -1.72
N SER A 77 10.43 16.19 -2.12
CA SER A 77 10.11 17.43 -2.83
C SER A 77 8.66 17.85 -2.51
N SER A 78 8.17 18.92 -3.13
CA SER A 78 6.75 19.30 -3.03
C SER A 78 5.78 18.20 -3.45
N ASP A 79 6.22 17.33 -4.36
CA ASP A 79 5.34 16.40 -5.09
C ASP A 79 5.71 14.93 -4.87
N ILE A 80 6.73 14.66 -4.06
CA ILE A 80 7.21 13.29 -3.78
C ILE A 80 7.30 13.08 -2.28
N ALA A 81 6.59 12.07 -1.79
CA ALA A 81 6.61 11.66 -0.39
C ALA A 81 7.09 10.22 -0.23
N ILE A 82 7.74 9.96 0.89
CA ILE A 82 7.99 8.62 1.39
C ILE A 82 7.19 8.41 2.68
N LEU A 83 6.45 7.31 2.74
CA LEU A 83 5.84 6.81 3.97
C LEU A 83 6.57 5.55 4.42
N ARG A 84 6.94 5.52 5.71
CA ARG A 84 7.45 4.33 6.38
C ARG A 84 6.42 3.85 7.40
N ALA A 85 6.08 2.57 7.34
CA ALA A 85 5.21 1.93 8.31
C ALA A 85 5.76 0.56 8.72
N ILE A 86 5.27 0.09 9.86
CA ILE A 86 5.34 -1.31 10.25
C ILE A 86 3.95 -1.92 10.11
N ALA A 87 3.90 -3.17 9.66
CA ALA A 87 2.66 -3.92 9.52
C ALA A 87 2.81 -5.34 10.06
N GLY A 88 1.70 -5.88 10.54
CA GLY A 88 1.55 -7.29 10.86
C GLY A 88 0.26 -7.79 10.24
N MET A 89 0.12 -9.11 10.15
CA MET A 89 -1.09 -9.73 9.64
C MET A 89 -1.79 -10.56 10.71
N VAL A 90 -3.10 -10.39 10.82
CA VAL A 90 -3.97 -11.23 11.67
C VAL A 90 -4.57 -12.33 10.78
N PRO A 91 -4.22 -13.60 10.99
CA PRO A 91 -4.77 -14.71 10.20
C PRO A 91 -6.29 -14.84 10.36
N PRO A 92 -6.97 -15.51 9.41
CA PRO A 92 -8.37 -15.86 9.55
C PRO A 92 -8.65 -16.56 10.90
N GLN A 93 -9.78 -16.19 11.53
CA GLN A 93 -10.23 -16.71 12.82
C GLN A 93 -9.27 -16.49 14.01
N GLN A 94 -8.22 -15.69 13.86
CA GLN A 94 -7.32 -15.31 14.95
C GLN A 94 -7.61 -13.89 15.45
N SER A 95 -7.22 -13.61 16.70
CA SER A 95 -7.39 -12.30 17.33
C SER A 95 -6.11 -11.46 17.37
N ASP A 96 -4.95 -12.06 17.09
CA ASP A 96 -3.65 -11.41 17.19
C ASP A 96 -2.79 -11.62 15.93
N ILE A 97 -1.75 -10.80 15.78
CA ILE A 97 -0.84 -10.87 14.65
C ILE A 97 0.03 -12.14 14.69
N ASN A 98 0.42 -12.64 13.52
CA ASN A 98 1.48 -13.62 13.39
C ASN A 98 2.84 -12.89 13.29
N PRO A 99 3.74 -12.98 14.30
CA PRO A 99 4.99 -12.23 14.28
C PRO A 99 5.95 -12.64 13.15
N LYS A 100 5.79 -13.85 12.59
CA LYS A 100 6.64 -14.37 11.50
C LYS A 100 6.45 -13.62 10.17
N VAL A 101 5.34 -12.89 10.02
CA VAL A 101 5.01 -12.12 8.82
C VAL A 101 4.93 -10.62 9.12
N ASN A 102 5.56 -10.18 10.20
CA ASN A 102 5.77 -8.75 10.45
C ASN A 102 6.66 -8.18 9.35
N THR A 103 6.29 -7.03 8.83
CA THR A 103 6.97 -6.42 7.69
C THR A 103 7.09 -4.91 7.84
N HIS A 104 8.07 -4.36 7.14
CA HIS A 104 8.18 -2.93 6.90
C HIS A 104 7.52 -2.60 5.57
N HIS A 105 6.57 -1.66 5.61
CA HIS A 105 6.04 -1.06 4.40
C HIS A 105 6.77 0.24 4.13
N THR A 106 7.22 0.39 2.88
CA THR A 106 7.78 1.64 2.36
C THR A 106 7.01 1.98 1.11
N LEU A 107 6.38 3.15 1.08
CA LEU A 107 5.71 3.67 -0.10
C LEU A 107 6.47 4.89 -0.59
N VAL A 108 6.65 4.96 -1.91
CA VAL A 108 7.06 6.16 -2.61
C VAL A 108 5.83 6.64 -3.38
N LEU A 109 5.37 7.85 -3.11
CA LEU A 109 4.14 8.38 -3.67
C LEU A 109 4.41 9.69 -4.40
N LEU A 110 3.79 9.85 -5.55
CA LEU A 110 3.55 11.18 -6.10
C LEU A 110 2.36 11.79 -5.36
N THR A 111 2.59 12.92 -4.70
CA THR A 111 1.51 13.76 -4.20
C THR A 111 1.21 14.76 -5.30
N ALA A 112 -0.04 14.81 -5.76
CA ALA A 112 -0.43 15.76 -6.81
C ALA A 112 0.09 17.17 -6.48
N PRO A 113 0.56 17.94 -7.48
CA PRO A 113 0.94 19.31 -7.25
C PRO A 113 -0.21 20.04 -6.56
N THR A 114 0.10 20.75 -5.47
CA THR A 114 -0.84 21.75 -4.97
C THR A 114 -1.02 22.74 -6.09
N ALA A 115 -2.24 22.89 -6.60
CA ALA A 115 -2.56 23.86 -7.63
C ALA A 115 -2.46 25.29 -7.07
N GLU A 116 -1.24 25.79 -6.84
CA GLU A 116 -0.87 27.19 -6.58
C GLU A 116 0.60 27.35 -7.07
N ALA A 117 0.99 28.24 -7.98
CA ALA A 117 0.34 29.39 -8.60
C ALA A 117 0.75 29.50 -10.08
N VAL A 118 -0.23 29.60 -10.98
CA VAL A 118 -0.05 30.26 -12.26
C VAL A 118 -0.63 31.66 -12.09
N GLY A 119 0.24 32.66 -11.97
CA GLY A 119 -0.12 34.09 -11.94
C GLY A 119 0.09 34.77 -10.60
#